data_AF-A0A212ITQ9-F1
#
_entry.id   AF-A0A212ITQ9-F1
#
_cell.length_a   1.000
_cell.length_b   1.000
_cell.length_c   1.000
_cell.angle_alpha   90.00
_cell.angle_beta   90.00
_cell.angle_gamma   90.00
#
_symmetry.space_group_name_H-M   'P 1'
#
loop_
_entity.id
_entity.type
_entity.pdbx_description
1 polymer ?
#
loop_
_entity_poly.entity_id
_entity_poly.type
_entity_poly.pdbx_seq_one_letter_code
_entity_poly.pdbx_strand_id
1 'polypeptide(L)'
;MLRNTQTGRLRERGEATPSVEVAAKLAQVLGVSLDYLVGNTDVLLDKVVSIQKLPEEDKKCIMYSIDGLIQHAKTRQAYKK
;
A
#
# COMPACT_ATOMS: atom_id res chain seq x y z
N MET A 1 -36.83 -7.00 32.32
CA MET A 1 -36.63 -7.06 30.85
C MET A 1 -35.60 -6.00 30.47
N LEU A 2 -34.34 -6.41 30.25
CA LEU A 2 -33.24 -5.48 29.94
C LEU A 2 -33.12 -5.31 28.42
N ARG A 3 -33.18 -4.05 27.98
CA ARG A 3 -33.02 -3.59 26.60
C ARG A 3 -31.54 -3.63 26.21
N ASN A 4 -31.15 -4.59 25.36
CA ASN A 4 -29.87 -4.54 24.64
C ASN A 4 -30.13 -4.57 23.13
N THR A 5 -30.63 -3.45 22.57
CA THR A 5 -30.84 -3.27 21.12
C THR A 5 -29.78 -2.37 20.46
N GLN A 6 -28.62 -2.16 21.10
CA GLN A 6 -27.63 -1.19 20.61
C GLN A 6 -26.68 -1.73 19.53
N THR A 7 -26.71 -3.01 19.17
CA THR A 7 -25.78 -3.57 18.16
C THR A 7 -26.33 -3.52 16.72
N GLY A 8 -27.60 -3.17 16.51
CA GLY A 8 -28.24 -3.22 15.18
C GLY A 8 -27.94 -2.02 14.26
N ARG A 9 -27.66 -0.83 14.82
CA ARG A 9 -27.61 0.43 14.04
C ARG A 9 -26.27 0.71 13.37
N LEU A 10 -25.19 0.02 13.76
CA LEU A 10 -23.88 0.18 13.12
C LEU A 10 -23.76 -0.57 11.78
N ARG A 11 -24.77 -1.38 11.42
CA ARG A 11 -24.80 -2.15 10.16
C ARG A 11 -25.55 -1.45 9.02
N GLU A 12 -26.02 -0.22 9.21
CA GLU A 12 -26.85 0.49 8.23
C GLU A 12 -26.07 1.53 7.39
N ARG A 13 -24.75 1.64 7.60
CA ARG A 13 -23.88 2.57 6.85
C ARG A 13 -22.75 1.90 6.06
N GLY A 14 -22.88 0.61 5.72
CA GLY A 14 -21.93 -0.08 4.82
C GLY A 14 -20.50 -0.28 5.35
N GLU A 15 -20.15 0.33 6.48
CA GLU A 15 -18.86 0.21 7.15
C GLU A 15 -18.86 -1.01 8.09
N ALA A 16 -19.04 -2.19 7.52
CA ALA A 16 -18.64 -3.40 8.23
C ALA A 16 -17.12 -3.47 8.14
N THR A 17 -16.39 -2.97 9.15
CA THR A 17 -14.95 -3.22 9.25
C THR A 17 -14.76 -4.74 9.23
N PRO A 18 -14.18 -5.30 8.16
CA PRO A 18 -14.00 -6.74 8.08
C PRO A 18 -13.18 -7.19 9.28
N SER A 19 -13.47 -8.38 9.82
CA SER A 19 -12.59 -8.97 10.82
C SER A 19 -11.19 -9.13 10.21
N VAL A 20 -10.16 -9.09 11.05
CA VAL A 20 -8.75 -9.22 10.60
C VAL A 20 -8.55 -10.45 9.71
N GLU A 21 -9.24 -11.54 10.01
CA GLU A 21 -9.22 -12.77 9.21
C GLU A 21 -9.83 -12.60 7.81
N VAL A 22 -10.94 -11.84 7.69
CA VAL A 22 -11.57 -11.55 6.40
C VAL A 22 -10.69 -10.60 5.58
N ALA A 23 -10.12 -9.57 6.21
CA ALA A 23 -9.17 -8.67 5.56
C ALA A 23 -7.93 -9.43 5.05
N ALA A 24 -7.38 -10.36 5.84
CA ALA A 24 -6.24 -11.19 5.43
C ALA A 24 -6.57 -12.09 4.22
N LYS A 25 -7.76 -12.71 4.19
CA LYS A 25 -8.22 -13.51 3.04
C LYS A 25 -8.40 -12.65 1.79
N LEU A 26 -8.95 -11.45 1.94
CA LEU A 26 -9.10 -10.49 0.84
C LEU A 26 -7.74 -10.03 0.29
N ALA A 27 -6.79 -9.71 1.17
CA ALA A 27 -5.44 -9.31 0.76
C ALA A 27 -4.74 -10.42 -0.05
N GLN A 28 -4.88 -11.68 0.38
CA GLN A 28 -4.36 -12.84 -0.35
C GLN A 28 -5.02 -13.02 -1.73
N VAL A 29 -6.35 -12.89 -1.82
CA VAL A 29 -7.08 -12.99 -3.09
C VAL A 29 -6.70 -11.86 -4.06
N LEU A 30 -6.47 -10.66 -3.53
CA LEU A 30 -6.10 -9.48 -4.30
C LEU A 30 -4.59 -9.39 -4.59
N GLY A 31 -3.76 -10.27 -4.00
CA GLY A 31 -2.32 -10.29 -4.22
C GLY A 31 -1.55 -9.12 -3.60
N VAL A 32 -2.14 -8.44 -2.61
CA VAL A 32 -1.57 -7.26 -1.94
C VAL A 32 -1.26 -7.55 -0.47
N SER A 33 -0.47 -6.69 0.19
CA SER A 33 -0.27 -6.80 1.63
C SER A 33 -1.52 -6.40 2.42
N LEU A 34 -1.69 -6.97 3.62
CA LEU A 34 -2.76 -6.56 4.54
C LEU A 34 -2.64 -5.08 4.89
N ASP A 35 -1.43 -4.60 5.15
CA ASP A 35 -1.15 -3.20 5.45
C ASP A 35 -1.54 -2.26 4.30
N TYR A 36 -1.40 -2.70 3.05
CA TYR A 36 -1.86 -1.93 1.88
C TYR A 36 -3.40 -1.94 1.81
N LEU A 37 -4.01 -3.10 2.02
CA LEU A 37 -5.47 -3.26 1.99
C LEU A 37 -6.18 -2.39 3.03
N VAL A 38 -5.59 -2.23 4.21
CA VAL A 38 -6.17 -1.41 5.30
C VAL A 38 -5.68 0.04 5.29
N GLY A 39 -4.89 0.44 4.29
CA GLY A 39 -4.39 1.82 4.14
C GLY A 39 -3.30 2.22 5.16
N ASN A 40 -2.67 1.24 5.82
CA ASN A 40 -1.58 1.44 6.78
C ASN A 40 -0.20 1.54 6.12
N THR A 41 -0.12 1.37 4.80
CA THR A 41 1.12 1.62 4.03
C THR A 41 0.85 2.50 2.82
N ASP A 42 1.76 3.43 2.59
CA ASP A 42 1.75 4.25 1.38
C ASP A 42 2.03 3.36 0.15
N VAL A 43 1.33 3.65 -0.95
CA VAL A 43 1.46 3.01 -2.29
C VAL A 43 2.93 2.89 -2.76
N LEU A 44 3.81 3.74 -2.21
CA LEU A 44 5.25 3.73 -2.47
C LEU A 44 5.92 2.41 -2.04
N LEU A 45 5.49 1.81 -0.92
CA LEU A 45 6.12 0.62 -0.37
C LEU A 45 5.88 -0.61 -1.23
N ASP A 46 4.66 -0.75 -1.77
CA ASP A 46 4.28 -1.85 -2.65
C ASP A 46 5.01 -1.81 -4.00
N LYS A 47 5.26 -0.61 -4.53
CA LYS A 47 6.09 -0.41 -5.74
C LYS A 47 7.54 -0.86 -5.52
N VAL A 48 8.13 -0.52 -4.37
CA VAL A 48 9.50 -0.94 -4.02
C VAL A 48 9.58 -2.46 -3.88
N VAL A 49 8.62 -3.08 -3.19
CA VAL A 49 8.55 -4.54 -3.04
C VAL A 49 8.37 -5.23 -4.39
N SER A 50 7.56 -4.66 -5.29
CA SER A 50 7.37 -5.20 -6.64
C SER A 50 8.66 -5.18 -7.46
N ILE A 51 9.44 -4.10 -7.40
CA ILE A 51 10.76 -4.01 -8.07
C ILE A 51 11.74 -5.06 -7.54
N GLN A 52 11.70 -5.37 -6.24
CA GLN A 52 12.58 -6.38 -5.64
C GLN A 52 12.26 -7.81 -6.08
N LYS A 53 11.04 -8.08 -6.56
CA LYS A 53 10.60 -9.39 -7.05
C LYS A 53 10.91 -9.62 -8.53
N LEU A 54 11.39 -8.60 -9.24
CA LEU A 54 11.73 -8.70 -10.66
C LEU A 54 13.04 -9.48 -10.88
N PRO A 55 13.24 -10.02 -12.11
CA PRO A 55 14.55 -10.53 -12.53
C PRO A 55 15.65 -9.50 -12.30
N GLU A 56 16.86 -9.98 -12.00
CA GLU A 56 17.99 -9.12 -11.63
C GLU A 56 18.36 -8.11 -12.71
N GLU A 57 18.17 -8.45 -13.98
CA GLU A 57 18.38 -7.55 -15.12
C GLU A 57 17.39 -6.37 -15.10
N ASP A 58 16.10 -6.65 -15.03
CA ASP A 58 15.03 -5.64 -14.98
C ASP A 58 15.19 -4.74 -13.75
N LYS A 59 15.47 -5.34 -12.59
CA LYS A 59 15.73 -4.63 -11.35
C LYS A 59 16.89 -3.65 -11.50
N LYS A 60 18.02 -4.07 -12.09
CA LYS A 60 19.18 -3.20 -12.31
C LYS A 60 18.85 -2.03 -13.24
N CYS A 61 18.14 -2.27 -14.33
CA CYS A 61 17.71 -1.22 -15.26
C CYS A 61 16.81 -0.17 -14.59
N ILE A 62 15.85 -0.62 -13.78
CA ILE A 62 14.94 0.26 -13.05
C ILE A 62 15.69 1.09 -12.01
N MET A 63 16.56 0.45 -11.22
CA MET A 63 17.34 1.14 -10.18
C MET A 63 18.27 2.20 -10.79
N TYR A 64 18.96 1.87 -11.89
CA TYR A 64 19.80 2.81 -12.62
C TYR A 64 19.03 4.05 -13.10
N SER A 65 17.82 3.83 -13.62
CA SER A 65 16.95 4.92 -14.08
C SER A 65 16.49 5.82 -12.94
N ILE A 66 16.12 5.23 -11.79
CA ILE A 66 15.74 5.98 -10.58
C ILE A 66 16.90 6.84 -10.08
N ASP A 67 18.11 6.28 -10.02
CA ASP A 67 19.31 7.00 -9.59
C ASP A 67 19.58 8.22 -10.51
N GLY A 68 19.47 8.03 -11.82
CA GLY A 68 19.62 9.13 -12.79
C GLY A 68 18.58 10.24 -12.62
N LEU A 69 17.31 9.87 -12.37
CA LEU A 69 16.24 10.84 -12.13
C LEU A 69 16.45 11.61 -10.81
N ILE A 70 16.89 10.93 -9.74
CA ILE A 70 17.21 11.55 -8.45
C ILE A 70 18.38 12.52 -8.61
N GLN A 71 19.45 12.11 -9.30
CA GLN A 71 20.60 12.96 -9.55
C GLN A 71 20.20 14.20 -10.35
N HIS A 72 19.44 14.05 -11.43
CA HIS A 72 18.95 15.18 -12.21
C HIS A 72 18.08 16.13 -11.38
N ALA A 73 17.20 15.62 -10.52
CA ALA A 73 16.39 16.43 -9.62
C ALA A 73 17.26 17.24 -8.63
N LYS A 74 18.25 16.59 -7.99
CA LYS A 74 19.21 17.24 -7.08
C LYS A 74 20.02 18.32 -7.81
N THR A 75 20.52 18.02 -9.00
CA THR A 75 21.26 18.95 -9.84
C THR A 75 20.41 20.17 -10.19
N ARG A 76 19.14 19.99 -10.60
CA ARG A 76 18.23 21.12 -10.86
C ARG A 76 17.94 21.96 -9.60
N GLN A 77 17.87 21.34 -8.43
CA GLN A 77 17.69 22.07 -7.17
C GLN A 77 18.94 22.87 -6.78
N ALA A 78 20.14 22.32 -7.02
CA ALA A 78 21.40 22.99 -6.75
C ALA A 78 21.60 24.24 -7.63
N TYR A 79 21.17 24.20 -8.89
CA TYR A 79 21.23 25.33 -9.82
C TYR A 79 20.04 26.32 -9.72
N LYS A 80 19.08 26.08 -8.80
CA LYS A 80 17.99 27.03 -8.50
C LYS A 80 18.37 28.10 -7.45
N LYS A 81 19.63 28.09 -6.99
CA LYS A 81 20.24 29.19 -6.22
C LYS A 81 21.03 30.08 -7.16
#